data_AF-A0A1F3SMR9-F1
#
_entry.id   AF-A0A1F3SMR9-F1
#
_cell.length_a   1.000
_cell.length_b   1.000
_cell.length_c   1.000
_cell.angle_alpha   90.00
_cell.angle_beta   90.00
_cell.angle_gamma   90.00
#
_symmetry.space_group_name_H-M   'P 1'
#
loop_
_entity.id
_entity.type
_entity.pdbx_description
1 polymer ?
#
loop_
_entity_poly.entity_id
_entity_poly.type
_entity_poly.pdbx_seq_one_letter_code
_entity_poly.pdbx_strand_id
1 'polypeptide(L)' 'MSKDSEYKIQMLEEFYGDAEVVKRGLEICDICGSKLVHGHMTDFDHLLVKESAHCPECGHNKRKYLHLIH' A
#
# COMPACT_ATOMS: atom_id res chain seq x y z
N MET A 1 -11.83 -13.29 15.22
CA MET A 1 -11.18 -12.01 14.85
C MET A 1 -10.14 -12.33 13.79
N SER A 2 -10.44 -11.98 12.55
CA SER A 2 -9.74 -12.42 11.33
C SER A 2 -8.30 -11.89 11.32
N LYS A 3 -7.33 -12.81 11.31
CA LYS A 3 -5.92 -12.54 11.02
C LYS A 3 -5.81 -12.04 9.58
N ASP A 4 -5.78 -10.73 9.36
CA ASP A 4 -5.56 -10.21 8.00
C ASP A 4 -4.94 -8.80 7.98
N SER A 5 -3.75 -8.68 8.57
CA SER A 5 -2.92 -7.49 8.45
C SER A 5 -1.45 -7.89 8.47
N GLU A 6 -1.07 -8.81 7.60
CA GLU A 6 0.34 -9.06 7.32
C GLU A 6 0.86 -7.87 6.51
N TYR A 7 1.47 -6.92 7.22
CA TYR A 7 2.26 -5.87 6.57
C TYR A 7 3.44 -6.54 5.87
N LYS A 8 3.63 -6.23 4.60
CA LYS A 8 4.76 -6.73 3.80
C LYS A 8 5.87 -5.70 3.76
N ILE A 9 7.12 -6.15 3.65
CA ILE A 9 8.23 -5.26 3.32
C ILE A 9 8.10 -4.91 1.85
N GLN A 10 8.14 -3.62 1.53
CA GLN A 10 8.06 -3.15 0.15
C GLN A 10 9.39 -3.44 -0.55
N MET A 11 9.31 -4.09 -1.72
CA MET A 11 10.46 -4.48 -2.53
C MET A 11 10.51 -3.62 -3.80
N LEU A 12 11.68 -3.13 -4.17
CA LEU A 12 11.86 -2.23 -5.33
C LEU A 12 11.47 -2.90 -6.65
N GLU A 13 11.60 -4.22 -6.71
CA GLU A 13 11.27 -5.06 -7.85
C GLU A 13 9.77 -4.99 -8.21
N GLU A 14 8.90 -4.63 -7.25
CA GLU A 14 7.46 -4.44 -7.50
C GLU A 14 7.15 -3.22 -8.39
N PHE A 15 8.13 -2.31 -8.56
CA PHE A 15 8.03 -1.11 -9.40
C PHE A 15 8.73 -1.27 -10.75
N TYR A 16 9.07 -2.51 -11.13
CA TYR A 16 9.70 -2.77 -12.42
C TYR A 16 8.70 -2.64 -13.57
N GLY A 17 8.95 -1.70 -14.49
CA GLY A 17 8.15 -1.54 -15.71
C GLY A 17 7.97 -0.08 -16.13
N ASP A 18 6.96 0.15 -16.97
CA ASP A 18 6.56 1.48 -17.42
C ASP A 18 5.99 2.30 -16.26
N ALA A 19 6.42 3.56 -16.15
CA ALA A 19 6.05 4.44 -15.04
C ALA A 19 4.53 4.68 -14.94
N GLU A 20 3.82 4.77 -16.07
CA GLU A 20 2.36 4.96 -16.09
C GLU A 20 1.63 3.70 -15.62
N VAL A 21 2.13 2.52 -16.00
CA VAL A 21 1.57 1.24 -15.55
C VAL A 21 1.74 1.07 -14.05
N VAL A 22 2.94 1.36 -13.54
CA VAL A 22 3.26 1.29 -12.11
C VAL A 22 2.41 2.29 -11.32
N LYS A 23 2.34 3.54 -11.77
CA LYS A 23 1.54 4.60 -11.14
C LYS A 23 0.06 4.24 -11.11
N ARG A 24 -0.50 3.73 -12.21
CA ARG A 24 -1.89 3.26 -12.27
C ARG A 24 -2.12 2.11 -11.29
N GLY A 25 -1.17 1.19 -11.19
CA GLY A 25 -1.18 0.10 -10.22
C GLY A 25 -1.14 0.57 -8.77
N LEU A 26 -0.60 1.75 -8.48
CA LEU A 26 -0.57 2.34 -7.15
C LEU A 26 -1.83 3.14 -6.82
N GLU A 27 -2.35 3.91 -7.78
CA GLU A 27 -3.41 4.89 -7.54
C GLU A 27 -4.82 4.33 -7.79
N ILE A 28 -4.97 3.27 -8.58
CA ILE A 28 -6.27 2.78 -9.03
C ILE A 28 -6.57 1.39 -8.49
N CYS A 29 -7.81 1.17 -8.03
CA CYS A 29 -8.32 -0.14 -7.68
C CYS A 29 -8.43 -1.02 -8.93
N ASP A 30 -7.81 -2.18 -8.88
CA ASP A 30 -7.84 -3.22 -9.92
C ASP A 30 -9.21 -3.90 -10.08
N ILE A 31 -10.09 -3.78 -9.08
CA ILE A 31 -11.43 -4.35 -9.12
C ILE A 31 -12.46 -3.38 -9.71
N CYS A 32 -12.54 -2.16 -9.17
CA CYS A 32 -13.61 -1.21 -9.51
C CYS A 32 -13.13 0.02 -10.29
N GLY A 33 -11.81 0.22 -10.44
CA GLY A 33 -11.27 1.38 -11.13
C GLY A 33 -11.30 2.69 -10.34
N SER A 34 -11.80 2.70 -9.11
CA SER A 34 -11.81 3.89 -8.25
C SER A 34 -10.42 4.24 -7.73
N LYS A 35 -10.21 5.51 -7.39
CA LYS A 35 -8.95 5.99 -6.80
C LYS A 35 -8.78 5.41 -5.40
N LEU A 36 -7.59 4.89 -5.13
CA LEU A 36 -7.21 4.35 -3.83
C LEU A 36 -6.90 5.48 -2.85
N VAL A 37 -7.25 5.26 -1.60
CA VAL A 37 -6.91 6.13 -0.48
C VAL A 37 -5.66 5.57 0.19
N HIS A 38 -4.61 6.38 0.23
CA HIS A 38 -3.34 6.04 0.85
C HIS A 38 -3.29 6.58 2.29
N GLY A 39 -2.88 5.73 3.22
CA GLY A 39 -2.58 6.11 4.60
C GLY A 39 -1.10 5.90 4.88
N HIS A 40 -0.44 6.93 5.40
CA HIS A 40 0.96 6.89 5.82
C HIS A 40 1.03 7.27 7.30
N MET A 41 1.57 6.37 8.13
CA MET A 41 1.69 6.55 9.57
C MET A 41 3.10 6.22 10.02
N THR A 42 3.77 7.22 10.59
CA THR A 42 5.14 7.09 11.11
C THR A 42 5.11 6.79 12.61
N ASP A 43 5.86 5.78 13.03
CA ASP A 43 6.06 5.33 14.39
C ASP A 43 7.54 5.54 14.74
N PHE A 44 7.84 6.68 15.37
CA PHE A 44 9.22 7.05 15.71
C PHE A 44 9.76 6.25 16.90
N ASP A 45 8.89 5.72 17.76
CA ASP A 45 9.30 4.91 18.91
C ASP A 45 9.91 3.58 18.45
N HIS A 46 9.35 3.01 17.38
CA HIS A 46 9.81 1.75 16.81
C HIS A 46 10.62 1.93 15.51
N LEU A 47 10.84 3.17 15.06
CA LEU A 47 11.52 3.51 13.81
C LEU A 47 10.88 2.80 12.60
N LEU A 48 9.55 2.82 12.53
CA LEU A 48 8.77 2.17 11.47
C LEU A 48 7.85 3.17 10.77
N VAL A 49 7.68 3.00 9.46
CA VAL A 49 6.63 3.64 8.69
C VAL A 49 5.65 2.58 8.23
N LYS A 50 4.37 2.79 8.51
CA LYS A 50 3.26 1.96 8.03
C LYS A 50 2.60 2.70 6.88
N GLU A 51 2.60 2.09 5.70
CA GLU A 51 1.83 2.55 4.55
C GLU A 51 0.67 1.60 4.30
N SER A 52 -0.46 2.13 3.83
CA SER A 52 -1.63 1.34 3.47
C SER A 52 -2.36 1.98 2.30
N ALA A 53 -3.00 1.16 1.48
CA ALA A 53 -3.85 1.60 0.38
C ALA A 53 -5.15 0.80 0.38
N HIS A 54 -6.28 1.50 0.43
CA HIS A 54 -7.60 0.89 0.44
C HIS A 54 -8.53 1.59 -0.55
N CYS A 55 -9.48 0.84 -1.12
CA CYS A 55 -10.51 1.40 -1.97
C CYS A 55 -11.73 1.80 -1.12
N PRO A 56 -12.18 3.06 -1.16
CA PRO A 56 -13.35 3.50 -0.40
C PRO A 56 -14.66 2.91 -0.96
N GLU A 57 -14.72 2.66 -2.26
CA GLU A 57 -15.94 2.19 -2.93
C GLU A 57 -16.21 0.69 -2.71
N CYS A 58 -15.24 -0.18 -3.02
CA CYS A 58 -15.43 -1.64 -2.91
C CYS A 58 -14.86 -2.24 -1.62
N GLY A 59 -14.22 -1.45 -0.76
CA GLY A 59 -13.60 -1.93 0.49
C GLY A 59 -12.37 -2.82 0.29
N HIS A 60 -11.89 -2.99 -0.95
CA HIS A 60 -10.71 -3.79 -1.23
C HIS A 60 -9.46 -3.15 -0.62
N ASN A 61 -8.81 -3.87 0.29
CA ASN A 61 -7.52 -3.50 0.86
C ASN A 61 -6.43 -4.00 -0.07
N LYS A 62 -5.84 -3.10 -0.85
CA LYS A 62 -4.87 -3.50 -1.87
C LYS A 62 -3.53 -3.83 -1.23
N ARG A 63 -3.02 -2.97 -0.34
CA ARG A 63 -1.64 -3.02 0.14
C ARG A 63 -1.49 -2.50 1.57
N LYS A 64 -0.63 -3.14 2.36
CA LYS A 64 -0.15 -2.69 3.68
C LYS A 64 1.36 -2.95 3.72
N TYR A 65 2.17 -1.89 3.80
CA TYR A 65 3.62 -1.96 3.82
C TYR A 65 4.21 -1.45 5.12
N LEU A 66 5.35 -2.03 5.50
CA LEU A 66 6.21 -1.55 6.56
C LEU A 66 7.57 -1.14 5.97
N HIS A 67 8.04 0.05 6.35
CA HIS A 67 9.38 0.53 6.04
C HIS A 67 10.13 0.78 7.35
N LEU A 68 11.41 0.45 7.38
CA LEU A 68 12.30 0.75 8.49
C LEU A 68 12.92 2.14 8.28
N ILE A 69 12.94 2.94 9.33
CA ILE A 69 13.63 4.24 9.37
C ILE A 69 15.03 3.97 9.93
N HIS A 70 16.05 3.91 9.08
CA HIS A 70 17.46 3.77 9.48
C HIS A 70 18.23 5.03 9.15
#